data_AF-A0A1B8PJ45-F1
#
_entry.id   AF-A0A1B8PJ45-F1
#
_cell.length_a   1.000
_cell.length_b   1.000
_cell.length_c   1.000
_cell.angle_alpha   90.00
_cell.angle_beta   90.00
_cell.angle_gamma   90.00
#
_symmetry.space_group_name_H-M   'P 1'
#
loop_
_entity.id
_entity.type
_entity.pdbx_description
1 polymer ?
#
loop_
_entity_poly.entity_id
_entity_poly.type
_entity_poly.pdbx_seq_one_letter_code
_entity_poly.pdbx_strand_id
1 'polypeptide(L)'
;MIIYADDYMQTFGVTRQVAYRMLKQAVMGLYRAEWGYRYINSKGNKVVAYERFTQSAKYVEAEATVKFMFANAIIPFLVELEKRFTTYEIEQIAQLSSQYAMRLYEFFMQNLDKKSGKGWLNISLDELRFRFGLLPTEYTLMSNFKKYVLDFAMQQINERTDLTATYE
;
A
#
# COMPACT_ATOMS: atom_id res chain seq x y z
N MET A 1 -14.95 0.10 -13.00
CA MET A 1 -14.79 -1.25 -12.38
C MET A 1 -15.97 -1.46 -11.43
N ILE A 2 -16.47 -2.69 -11.31
CA ILE A 2 -17.51 -3.07 -10.34
C ILE A 2 -16.87 -4.10 -9.41
N ILE A 3 -17.02 -3.92 -8.10
CA ILE A 3 -16.60 -4.91 -7.12
C ILE A 3 -17.86 -5.37 -6.38
N TYR A 4 -18.09 -6.69 -6.38
CA TYR A 4 -19.20 -7.28 -5.66
C TYR A 4 -18.77 -7.65 -4.24
N ALA A 5 -19.67 -7.45 -3.28
CA ALA A 5 -19.42 -7.89 -1.91
C ALA A 5 -19.19 -9.41 -1.82
N ASP A 6 -19.83 -10.18 -2.70
CA ASP A 6 -19.73 -11.64 -2.75
C ASP A 6 -18.29 -12.11 -3.11
N ASP A 7 -17.58 -11.40 -4.00
CA ASP A 7 -16.18 -11.70 -4.34
C ASP A 7 -15.24 -11.46 -3.14
N TYR A 8 -15.51 -10.38 -2.38
CA TYR A 8 -14.76 -10.05 -1.17
C TYR A 8 -15.02 -11.08 -0.05
N MET A 9 -16.25 -11.57 0.08
CA MET A 9 -16.58 -12.63 1.03
C MET A 9 -15.80 -13.92 0.75
N GLN A 10 -15.73 -14.33 -0.51
CA GLN A 10 -15.01 -15.55 -0.89
C GLN A 10 -13.51 -15.43 -0.64
N THR A 11 -12.94 -14.26 -0.93
CA THR A 11 -11.49 -14.02 -0.77
C THR A 11 -11.07 -13.91 0.70
N PHE A 12 -11.88 -13.25 1.55
CA PHE A 12 -11.47 -12.89 2.91
C PHE A 12 -12.30 -13.54 4.03
N GLY A 13 -13.23 -14.44 3.71
CA GLY A 13 -13.97 -15.24 4.70
C GLY A 13 -14.91 -14.43 5.61
N VAL A 14 -15.41 -13.27 5.15
CA VAL A 14 -16.28 -12.37 5.94
C VAL A 14 -17.76 -12.48 5.55
N THR A 15 -18.66 -12.01 6.43
CA THR A 15 -20.11 -11.96 6.10
C THR A 15 -20.41 -10.87 5.08
N ARG A 16 -21.52 -11.01 4.32
CA ARG A 16 -21.92 -10.05 3.27
C ARG A 16 -22.07 -8.62 3.77
N GLN A 17 -22.64 -8.45 4.96
CA GLN A 17 -22.85 -7.13 5.55
C GLN A 17 -21.54 -6.48 5.96
N VAL A 18 -20.59 -7.26 6.50
CA VAL A 18 -19.25 -6.78 6.85
C VAL A 18 -18.46 -6.48 5.59
N ALA A 19 -18.46 -7.38 4.61
CA ALA A 19 -17.84 -7.20 3.30
C ALA A 19 -18.29 -5.90 2.63
N TYR A 20 -19.61 -5.69 2.54
CA TYR A 20 -20.17 -4.47 1.95
C TYR A 20 -19.73 -3.21 2.70
N ARG A 21 -19.76 -3.23 4.03
CA ARG A 21 -19.34 -2.09 4.86
C ARG A 21 -17.86 -1.77 4.66
N MET A 22 -17.00 -2.80 4.64
CA MET A 22 -15.56 -2.65 4.43
C MET A 22 -15.27 -2.11 3.02
N LEU A 23 -15.92 -2.65 1.99
CA LEU A 23 -15.79 -2.15 0.61
C LEU A 23 -16.24 -0.69 0.49
N LYS A 24 -17.37 -0.34 1.11
CA LYS A 24 -17.86 1.05 1.12
C LYS A 24 -16.86 1.99 1.77
N GLN A 25 -16.30 1.61 2.92
CA GLN A 25 -15.29 2.41 3.62
C GLN A 25 -13.99 2.53 2.81
N ALA A 26 -13.51 1.42 2.24
CA ALA A 26 -12.28 1.40 1.44
C ALA A 26 -12.39 2.29 0.20
N VAL A 27 -13.47 2.18 -0.57
CA VAL A 27 -13.67 3.00 -1.78
C VAL A 27 -13.87 4.47 -1.44
N MET A 28 -14.58 4.80 -0.35
CA MET A 28 -14.66 6.20 0.12
C MET A 28 -13.31 6.75 0.57
N GLY A 29 -12.49 5.93 1.23
CA GLY A 29 -11.12 6.29 1.59
C GLY A 29 -10.30 6.61 0.34
N LEU A 30 -10.35 5.72 -0.65
CA LEU A 30 -9.64 5.88 -1.92
C LEU A 30 -10.09 7.11 -2.71
N TYR A 31 -11.39 7.43 -2.67
CA TYR A 31 -11.95 8.63 -3.30
C TYR A 31 -11.46 9.92 -2.65
N ARG A 32 -11.28 9.92 -1.33
CA ARG A 32 -10.77 11.07 -0.58
C ARG A 32 -9.25 11.20 -0.62
N ALA A 33 -8.55 10.11 -0.91
CA ALA A 33 -7.11 10.07 -0.97
C ALA A 33 -6.56 10.72 -2.24
N GLU A 34 -5.35 11.25 -2.12
CA GLU A 34 -4.49 11.66 -3.22
C GLU A 34 -3.11 11.05 -3.00
N TRP A 35 -2.35 10.94 -4.08
CA TRP A 35 -0.98 10.46 -4.04
C TRP A 35 -0.07 11.43 -4.76
N GLY A 36 1.19 11.50 -4.30
CA GLY A 36 2.18 12.38 -4.86
C GLY A 36 3.42 11.63 -5.33
N TYR A 37 4.05 12.15 -6.39
CA TYR A 37 5.33 11.64 -6.88
C TYR A 37 6.21 12.79 -7.36
N ARG A 38 7.52 12.52 -7.41
CA ARG A 38 8.54 13.49 -7.82
C ARG A 38 9.27 12.99 -9.05
N TYR A 39 9.54 13.91 -9.96
CA TYR A 39 10.35 13.64 -11.15
C TYR A 39 11.09 14.89 -11.60
N ILE A 40 12.08 14.71 -12.47
CA ILE A 40 12.80 15.79 -13.14
C ILE A 40 12.16 15.99 -14.51
N ASN A 41 11.74 17.21 -14.83
CA ASN A 41 11.18 17.51 -16.15
C ASN A 41 12.28 17.68 -17.21
N SER A 42 11.87 17.84 -18.47
CA SER A 42 12.78 18.02 -19.61
C SER A 42 13.73 19.23 -19.49
N LYS A 43 13.46 20.16 -18.57
CA LYS A 43 14.29 21.33 -18.29
C LYS A 43 15.19 21.17 -17.05
N GLY A 44 15.26 19.97 -16.47
CA GLY A 44 16.08 19.69 -15.29
C GLY A 44 15.45 20.12 -13.95
N ASN A 45 14.21 20.62 -13.94
CA ASN A 45 13.56 21.10 -12.72
C ASN A 45 12.85 19.96 -11.99
N LYS A 46 12.94 19.98 -10.65
CA LYS A 46 12.15 19.09 -9.78
C LYS A 46 10.67 19.46 -9.86
N VAL A 47 9.84 18.49 -10.20
CA VAL A 47 8.38 18.61 -10.20
C VAL A 47 7.83 17.70 -9.10
N VAL A 48 6.85 18.22 -8.36
CA VAL A 48 6.03 17.45 -7.43
C VAL A 48 4.61 17.46 -8.00
N ALA A 49 4.09 16.28 -8.33
CA ALA A 49 2.73 16.11 -8.84
C ALA A 49 1.87 15.45 -7.75
N TYR A 50 0.59 15.82 -7.71
CA TYR A 50 -0.43 15.20 -6.87
C TYR A 50 -1.63 14.82 -7.72
N GLU A 51 -2.07 13.57 -7.58
CA GLU A 51 -3.11 12.98 -8.41
C GLU A 51 -4.12 12.24 -7.53
N ARG A 52 -5.36 12.10 -8.02
CA ARG A 52 -6.39 11.29 -7.35
C ARG A 52 -6.22 9.82 -7.68
N PHE A 53 -6.66 8.94 -6.79
CA PHE A 53 -6.74 7.51 -7.08
C PHE A 53 -7.98 7.17 -7.93
N THR A 54 -9.13 7.76 -7.59
CA THR A 54 -10.39 7.53 -8.31
C THR A 54 -10.95 8.83 -8.88
N GLN A 55 -11.53 8.75 -10.06
CA GLN A 55 -12.31 9.81 -10.67
C GLN A 55 -13.73 9.88 -10.11
N SER A 56 -14.32 8.74 -9.74
CA SER A 56 -15.67 8.69 -9.15
C SER A 56 -15.89 7.44 -8.32
N ALA A 57 -16.81 7.54 -7.34
CA ALA A 57 -17.31 6.42 -6.53
C ALA A 57 -18.84 6.55 -6.36
N LYS A 58 -19.55 5.42 -6.49
CA LYS A 58 -21.02 5.32 -6.40
C LYS A 58 -21.40 4.08 -5.58
N TYR A 59 -22.45 4.21 -4.76
CA TYR A 59 -22.98 3.14 -3.90
C TYR A 59 -24.40 2.82 -4.31
N VAL A 60 -24.70 1.53 -4.48
CA VAL A 60 -26.06 1.05 -4.72
C VAL A 60 -26.45 0.18 -3.54
N GLU A 61 -27.15 0.77 -2.57
CA GLU A 61 -27.43 0.13 -1.27
C GLU A 61 -28.30 -1.12 -1.41
N ALA A 62 -29.32 -1.07 -2.27
CA ALA A 62 -30.22 -2.19 -2.55
C ALA A 62 -29.49 -3.40 -3.18
N GLU A 63 -28.39 -3.16 -3.90
CA GLU A 63 -27.61 -4.20 -4.59
C GLU A 63 -26.37 -4.63 -3.80
N ALA A 64 -26.13 -4.06 -2.61
CA ALA A 64 -24.89 -4.24 -1.84
C ALA A 64 -23.62 -4.10 -2.71
N THR A 65 -23.63 -3.15 -3.66
CA THR A 65 -22.61 -3.02 -4.69
C THR A 65 -21.95 -1.64 -4.63
N VAL A 66 -20.63 -1.62 -4.87
CA VAL A 66 -19.84 -0.39 -4.98
C VAL A 66 -19.27 -0.30 -6.40
N LYS A 67 -19.49 0.85 -7.06
CA LYS A 67 -18.98 1.12 -8.41
C LYS A 67 -18.03 2.30 -8.32
N PHE A 68 -16.84 2.17 -8.90
CA PHE A 68 -15.89 3.28 -8.96
C PHE A 68 -15.06 3.23 -10.24
N MET A 69 -14.44 4.36 -10.53
CA MET A 69 -13.57 4.52 -11.68
C MET A 69 -12.23 5.07 -11.22
N PHE A 70 -11.15 4.38 -11.54
CA PHE A 70 -9.79 4.87 -11.32
C PHE A 70 -9.55 6.14 -12.15
N ALA A 71 -8.72 7.03 -11.62
CA ALA A 71 -8.25 8.17 -12.40
C ALA A 71 -7.26 7.69 -13.48
N ASN A 72 -7.20 8.37 -14.63
CA ASN A 72 -6.31 7.97 -15.72
C ASN A 72 -4.83 7.90 -15.28
N ALA A 73 -4.42 8.79 -14.36
CA ALA A 73 -3.06 8.85 -13.86
C ALA A 73 -2.61 7.57 -13.13
N ILE A 74 -3.50 6.80 -12.50
CA ILE A 74 -3.12 5.59 -11.74
C ILE A 74 -3.07 4.33 -12.61
N ILE A 75 -3.71 4.33 -13.79
CA ILE A 75 -3.84 3.13 -14.64
C ILE A 75 -2.50 2.48 -14.99
N PRO A 76 -1.44 3.22 -15.41
CA PRO A 76 -0.16 2.60 -15.72
C PRO A 76 0.45 1.85 -14.53
N PHE A 77 0.28 2.40 -13.32
CA PHE A 77 0.79 1.81 -12.09
C PHE A 77 0.03 0.56 -11.68
N LEU A 78 -1.29 0.50 -11.92
CA LEU A 78 -2.08 -0.70 -11.65
C LEU A 78 -1.69 -1.88 -12.54
N VAL A 79 -1.45 -1.63 -13.83
CA VAL A 79 -0.97 -2.65 -14.78
C VAL A 79 0.40 -3.18 -14.38
N GLU A 80 1.26 -2.29 -13.89
CA GLU A 80 2.57 -2.69 -13.37
C GLU A 80 2.46 -3.47 -12.05
N LEU A 81 1.53 -3.09 -11.18
CA LEU A 81 1.24 -3.79 -9.93
C LEU A 81 0.81 -5.24 -10.20
N GLU A 82 -0.17 -5.44 -11.09
CA GLU A 82 -0.68 -6.77 -11.45
C GLU A 82 0.43 -7.69 -11.98
N LYS A 83 1.41 -7.13 -12.72
CA LYS A 83 2.55 -7.90 -13.24
C LYS A 83 3.59 -8.24 -12.17
N ARG A 84 3.70 -7.42 -11.12
CA ARG A 84 4.76 -7.52 -10.12
C ARG A 84 4.36 -8.36 -8.91
N PHE A 85 3.07 -8.44 -8.60
CA PHE A 85 2.58 -9.22 -7.45
C PHE A 85 2.13 -10.60 -7.88
N THR A 86 2.74 -11.61 -7.25
CA THR A 86 2.23 -12.97 -7.25
C THR A 86 1.17 -13.14 -6.18
N THR A 87 0.24 -14.08 -6.36
CA THR A 87 -0.77 -14.43 -5.33
C THR A 87 -0.11 -14.75 -3.99
N TYR A 88 1.05 -15.40 -4.01
CA TYR A 88 1.85 -15.70 -2.82
C TYR A 88 2.27 -14.44 -2.05
N GLU A 89 2.78 -13.41 -2.74
CA GLU A 89 3.18 -12.15 -2.09
C GLU A 89 1.98 -11.42 -1.46
N ILE A 90 0.79 -11.54 -2.07
CA ILE A 90 -0.46 -10.98 -1.51
C ILE A 90 -0.86 -11.71 -0.23
N GLU A 91 -0.72 -13.04 -0.18
CA GLU A 91 -1.01 -13.84 1.03
C GLU A 91 -0.09 -13.48 2.20
N GLN A 92 1.19 -13.16 1.94
CA GLN A 92 2.12 -12.68 2.96
C GLN A 92 1.71 -11.29 3.47
N ILE A 93 1.39 -10.36 2.56
CA ILE A 93 0.97 -9.00 2.90
C ILE A 93 -0.35 -9.01 3.69
N ALA A 94 -1.27 -9.92 3.38
CA ALA A 94 -2.56 -10.03 4.07
C ALA A 94 -2.42 -10.40 5.57
N GLN A 95 -1.28 -10.94 5.99
CA GLN A 95 -1.00 -11.26 7.41
C GLN A 95 -0.49 -10.04 8.20
N LEU A 96 -0.08 -8.98 7.50
CA LEU A 96 0.43 -7.76 8.08
C LEU A 96 -0.72 -6.78 8.36
N SER A 97 -0.74 -6.23 9.58
CA SER A 97 -1.74 -5.23 9.97
C SER A 97 -1.20 -3.80 9.94
N SER A 98 0.12 -3.63 9.93
CA SER A 98 0.78 -2.33 9.82
C SER A 98 0.96 -1.95 8.36
N GLN A 99 0.49 -0.76 7.97
CA GLN A 99 0.77 -0.20 6.65
C GLN A 99 2.28 -0.03 6.37
N TYR A 100 3.06 0.22 7.43
CA TYR A 100 4.51 0.34 7.32
C TYR A 100 5.18 -1.03 7.13
N ALA A 101 4.64 -2.09 7.76
CA ALA A 101 5.10 -3.46 7.54
C ALA A 101 4.84 -3.91 6.11
N MET A 102 3.61 -3.70 5.63
CA MET A 102 3.25 -3.99 4.23
C MET A 102 4.21 -3.29 3.26
N ARG A 103 4.46 -1.99 3.48
CA ARG A 103 5.33 -1.21 2.61
C ARG A 103 6.79 -1.64 2.67
N LEU A 104 7.31 -1.99 3.85
CA LEU A 104 8.68 -2.49 3.99
C LEU A 104 8.84 -3.88 3.36
N TYR A 105 7.86 -4.77 3.53
CA TYR A 105 7.86 -6.09 2.89
C TYR A 105 7.99 -5.95 1.37
N GLU A 106 7.21 -5.05 0.76
CA GLU A 106 7.31 -4.76 -0.67
C GLU A 106 8.72 -4.27 -1.08
N PHE A 107 9.34 -3.39 -0.28
CA PHE A 107 10.69 -2.93 -0.56
C PHE A 107 11.72 -4.05 -0.44
N PHE A 108 11.58 -4.92 0.56
CA PHE A 108 12.47 -6.06 0.70
C PHE A 108 12.32 -7.02 -0.46
N MET A 109 11.10 -7.40 -0.85
CA MET A 109 10.84 -8.25 -2.01
C MET A 109 11.42 -7.68 -3.31
N GLN A 110 11.33 -6.37 -3.52
CA GLN A 110 11.90 -5.71 -4.71
C GLN A 110 13.44 -5.72 -4.74
N ASN A 111 14.08 -5.74 -3.58
CA ASN A 111 15.54 -5.73 -3.45
C ASN A 111 16.12 -7.11 -3.08
N LEU A 112 15.26 -8.12 -2.98
CA LEU A 112 15.65 -9.50 -2.68
C LEU A 112 16.14 -10.16 -3.96
N ASP A 113 17.37 -10.64 -3.95
CA ASP A 113 17.84 -11.53 -5.00
C ASP A 113 17.20 -12.91 -4.83
N LYS A 114 16.29 -13.25 -5.75
CA LYS A 114 15.55 -14.52 -5.74
C LYS A 114 16.44 -15.76 -5.86
N LYS A 115 17.70 -15.62 -6.32
CA LYS A 115 18.65 -16.75 -6.41
C LYS A 115 19.36 -17.01 -5.09
N SER A 116 19.81 -15.95 -4.41
CA SER A 116 20.56 -16.07 -3.15
C SER A 116 19.67 -16.01 -1.91
N GLY A 117 18.42 -15.54 -2.04
CA GLY A 117 17.50 -15.31 -0.93
C GLY A 117 17.95 -14.18 -0.01
N LYS A 118 18.82 -13.28 -0.49
CA LYS A 118 19.39 -12.18 0.28
C LYS A 118 19.22 -10.86 -0.46
N GLY A 119 19.17 -9.76 0.28
CA GLY A 119 19.03 -8.43 -0.28
C GLY A 119 19.32 -7.36 0.76
N TRP A 120 19.46 -6.12 0.31
CA TRP A 120 19.64 -4.95 1.16
C TRP A 120 18.85 -3.78 0.60
N LEU A 121 18.23 -3.01 1.49
CA LEU A 121 17.55 -1.77 1.15
C LEU A 121 18.37 -0.59 1.67
N ASN A 122 18.98 0.18 0.76
CA ASN A 122 19.64 1.43 1.12
C ASN A 122 18.72 2.60 0.76
N ILE A 123 18.18 3.28 1.78
CA ILE A 123 17.21 4.36 1.63
C ILE A 123 17.48 5.45 2.68
N SER A 124 17.39 6.71 2.28
CA SER A 124 17.51 7.82 3.23
C SER A 124 16.27 7.90 4.12
N LEU A 125 16.43 8.44 5.33
CA LEU A 125 15.33 8.64 6.25
C LEU A 125 14.20 9.49 5.64
N ASP A 126 14.56 10.57 4.95
CA ASP A 126 13.59 11.47 4.32
C ASP A 126 12.78 10.77 3.22
N GLU A 127 13.47 9.96 2.40
CA GLU A 127 12.79 9.17 1.37
C GLU A 127 11.92 8.10 2.02
N LEU A 128 12.39 7.39 3.04
CA LEU A 128 11.61 6.37 3.74
C LEU A 128 10.32 6.97 4.34
N ARG A 129 10.43 8.11 5.03
CA ARG A 129 9.27 8.83 5.59
C ARG A 129 8.29 9.27 4.50
N PHE A 130 8.80 9.79 3.40
CA PHE A 130 7.97 10.15 2.23
C PHE A 130 7.26 8.92 1.65
N ARG A 131 7.96 7.79 1.52
CA ARG A 131 7.42 6.54 0.98
C ARG A 131 6.41 5.86 1.89
N PHE A 132 6.44 6.16 3.19
CA PHE A 132 5.42 5.78 4.17
C PHE A 132 4.23 6.76 4.22
N GLY A 133 4.28 7.86 3.48
CA GLY A 133 3.23 8.87 3.49
C GLY A 133 3.17 9.68 4.78
N LEU A 134 4.27 9.71 5.57
CA LEU A 134 4.31 10.46 6.81
C LEU A 134 4.41 11.97 6.55
N LEU A 135 3.58 12.73 7.25
CA LEU A 135 3.67 14.18 7.27
C LEU A 135 4.93 14.64 8.04
N PRO A 136 5.44 15.85 7.76
CA PRO A 136 6.58 16.40 8.51
C PRO A 136 6.35 16.49 10.02
N THR A 137 5.09 16.56 10.45
CA THR A 137 4.68 16.67 11.86
C THR A 137 4.46 15.33 12.56
N GLU A 138 4.43 14.22 11.83
CA GLU A 138 4.20 12.89 12.40
C GLU A 138 5.51 12.25 12.84
N TYR A 139 5.54 11.63 14.04
CA TYR A 139 6.72 10.92 14.56
C TYR A 139 8.02 11.74 14.41
N THR A 140 7.98 13.02 14.78
CA THR A 140 9.13 13.94 14.66
C THR A 140 10.31 13.50 15.53
N LEU A 141 10.02 12.98 16.72
CA LEU A 141 11.01 12.36 17.59
C LEU A 141 11.44 11.01 17.01
N MET A 142 12.75 10.85 16.81
CA MET A 142 13.33 9.62 16.27
C MET A 142 12.96 8.38 17.10
N SER A 143 12.86 8.52 18.42
CA SER A 143 12.42 7.44 19.31
C SER A 143 11.00 6.96 19.00
N ASN A 144 10.08 7.89 18.69
CA ASN A 144 8.72 7.55 18.29
C ASN A 144 8.68 6.92 16.90
N PHE A 145 9.47 7.43 15.95
CA PHE A 145 9.57 6.84 14.62
C PHE A 145 10.10 5.41 14.68
N LYS A 146 11.19 5.16 15.41
CA LYS A 146 11.70 3.79 15.61
C LYS A 146 10.65 2.88 16.24
N LYS A 147 10.12 3.26 17.41
CA LYS A 147 9.20 2.41 18.17
C LYS A 147 7.90 2.08 17.43
N TYR A 148 7.25 3.08 16.86
CA TYR A 148 5.89 2.92 16.31
C TYR A 148 5.86 2.65 14.81
N VAL A 149 6.93 2.95 14.09
CA VAL A 149 7.00 2.75 12.64
C VAL A 149 7.96 1.61 12.30
N LEU A 150 9.24 1.72 12.63
CA LEU A 150 10.23 0.73 12.20
C LEU A 150 10.16 -0.57 13.00
N ASP A 151 10.34 -0.51 14.32
CA ASP A 151 10.44 -1.70 15.17
C ASP A 151 9.16 -2.52 15.09
N PHE A 152 8.01 -1.86 15.16
CA PHE A 152 6.71 -2.52 15.01
C PHE A 152 6.53 -3.17 13.64
N ALA A 153 6.98 -2.52 12.56
CA ALA A 153 6.90 -3.08 11.22
C ALA A 153 7.84 -4.28 11.03
N MET A 154 9.07 -4.16 11.51
CA MET A 154 10.08 -5.22 11.44
C MET A 154 9.66 -6.44 12.26
N GLN A 155 9.09 -6.22 13.45
CA GLN A 155 8.54 -7.29 14.27
C GLN A 155 7.43 -8.04 13.51
N GLN A 156 6.46 -7.33 12.91
CA GLN A 156 5.39 -8.00 12.14
C GLN A 156 5.94 -8.81 10.96
N ILE A 157 6.89 -8.26 10.20
CA ILE A 157 7.50 -8.96 9.07
C ILE A 157 8.16 -10.26 9.56
N ASN A 158 9.01 -10.16 10.59
CA ASN A 158 9.75 -11.31 11.11
C ASN A 158 8.85 -12.39 11.75
N GLU A 159 7.70 -12.01 12.31
CA GLU A 159 6.79 -12.95 12.97
C GLU A 159 5.73 -13.55 12.03
N ARG A 160 5.37 -12.85 10.95
CA ARG A 160 4.17 -13.14 10.16
C ARG A 160 4.42 -13.32 8.68
N THR A 161 5.66 -13.23 8.22
CA THR A 161 5.99 -13.50 6.82
C THR A 161 7.19 -14.44 6.71
N ASP A 162 7.51 -14.83 5.48
CA ASP A 162 8.66 -15.66 5.13
C ASP A 162 10.01 -14.89 5.10
N LEU A 163 10.00 -13.61 5.50
CA LEU A 163 11.18 -12.77 5.51
C LEU A 163 11.74 -12.65 6.91
N THR A 164 13.07 -12.61 6.99
CA THR A 164 13.79 -12.17 8.19
C THR A 164 14.64 -10.97 7.83
N ALA A 165 14.42 -9.85 8.52
CA ALA A 165 15.08 -8.60 8.24
C ALA A 165 15.56 -7.91 9.53
N THR A 166 16.67 -7.17 9.40
CA THR A 166 17.26 -6.33 10.43
C THR A 166 17.65 -4.99 9.81
N TYR A 167 17.79 -3.94 10.63
CA TYR A 167 18.18 -2.61 10.18
C TYR A 167 19.25 -2.01 11.10
N GLU A 168 20.02 -1.06 10.58
CA GLU A 168 21.05 -0.30 11.28
C GLU A 168 20.78 1.21 11.19
#